data_AF-A0A8S8YTZ0-F1
#
_entry.id   AF-A0A8S8YTZ0-F1
#
_cell.length_a   1.000
_cell.length_b   1.000
_cell.length_c   1.000
_cell.angle_alpha   90.00
_cell.angle_beta   90.00
_cell.angle_gamma   90.00
#
_symmetry.space_group_name_H-M   'P 1'
#
loop_
_entity.id
_entity.type
_entity.pdbx_description
1 polymer ?
#
loop_
_entity_poly.entity_id
_entity_poly.type
_entity_poly.pdbx_seq_one_letter_code
_entity_poly.pdbx_strand_id
1 'polypeptide(L)' 'MRDIGVDVKTPEGEWDGNENCPFYGSLRLRGQIIEGTVSSSMMSDSIVVEDRQLAT' A
#
# COMPACT_ATOMS: atom_id res chain seq x y z
N MET A 1 -7.07 -15.00 0.74
CA MET A 1 -6.52 -13.84 0.02
C MET A 1 -7.56 -13.34 -0.96
N ARG A 2 -7.84 -12.03 -0.96
CA ARG A 2 -8.84 -11.39 -1.83
C ARG A 2 -8.16 -10.73 -3.03
N ASP A 3 -8.90 -10.64 -4.14
CA ASP A 3 -8.55 -9.75 -5.24
C ASP A 3 -8.81 -8.29 -4.81
N ILE A 4 -7.81 -7.43 -5.00
CA ILE A 4 -7.84 -6.01 -4.64
C ILE A 4 -8.13 -5.10 -5.83
N GLY A 5 -8.28 -5.65 -7.04
CA GLY A 5 -8.60 -4.90 -8.26
C GLY A 5 -7.42 -4.13 -8.86
N VAL A 6 -6.19 -4.47 -8.47
CA VAL A 6 -4.94 -3.90 -9.00
C VAL A 6 -4.01 -5.04 -9.38
N ASP A 7 -3.41 -4.98 -10.57
CA ASP A 7 -2.48 -6.00 -11.06
C ASP A 7 -1.11 -5.85 -10.40
N VAL A 8 -0.92 -6.50 -9.26
CA VAL A 8 0.33 -6.52 -8.48
C VAL A 8 0.60 -7.91 -7.94
N LYS A 9 1.88 -8.18 -7.64
CA LYS A 9 2.27 -9.42 -6.98
C LYS A 9 1.64 -9.53 -5.60
N THR A 10 1.19 -10.72 -5.30
CA THR A 10 0.63 -11.10 -4.00
C THR A 10 1.75 -11.21 -2.95
N PRO A 11 1.51 -10.80 -1.67
CA PRO A 11 2.51 -11.00 -0.62
C PRO A 11 2.73 -12.49 -0.34
N GLU A 12 3.98 -12.88 -0.12
CA GLU A 12 4.40 -14.28 0.14
C GLU A 12 4.49 -14.61 1.65
N GLY A 13 4.43 -13.61 2.53
CA GLY A 13 4.56 -13.77 3.98
C GLY A 13 3.25 -14.12 4.71
N GLU A 14 3.38 -14.49 5.99
CA GLU A 14 2.24 -14.70 6.87
C GLU A 14 1.50 -13.38 7.14
N TRP A 15 0.18 -13.46 7.31
CA TRP A 15 -0.64 -12.30 7.65
C TRP A 15 -0.50 -11.96 9.13
N ASP A 16 -0.25 -10.67 9.40
CA ASP A 16 -0.07 -10.08 10.73
C ASP A 16 -1.38 -9.86 11.52
N GLY A 17 -2.54 -10.13 10.91
CA GLY A 17 -3.85 -9.90 11.53
C GLY A 17 -4.39 -8.47 11.39
N ASN A 18 -3.71 -7.57 10.66
CA ASN A 18 -4.15 -6.19 10.52
C ASN A 18 -5.39 -6.07 9.62
N GLU A 19 -6.48 -5.48 10.14
CA GLU A 19 -7.73 -5.26 9.41
C GLU A 19 -7.57 -4.27 8.24
N ASN A 20 -6.54 -3.42 8.27
CA ASN A 20 -6.22 -2.49 7.18
C ASN A 20 -5.41 -3.14 6.05
N CYS A 21 -5.10 -4.43 6.13
CA CYS A 21 -4.46 -5.15 5.03
C CYS A 21 -5.41 -5.25 3.82
N PRO A 22 -5.04 -4.79 2.61
CA PRO A 22 -5.90 -4.89 1.42
C PRO A 22 -6.23 -6.33 1.03
N PHE A 23 -5.31 -7.28 1.26
CA PHE A 23 -5.43 -8.65 0.79
C PHE A 23 -6.17 -9.60 1.75
N TYR A 24 -5.96 -9.45 3.05
CA TYR A 24 -6.54 -10.32 4.09
C TYR A 24 -7.55 -9.61 4.99
N GLY A 25 -7.42 -8.30 5.15
CA GLY A 25 -8.31 -7.47 5.95
C GLY A 25 -9.55 -6.98 5.20
N SER A 26 -10.10 -5.85 5.66
CA SER A 26 -11.35 -5.27 5.18
C SER A 26 -11.15 -4.01 4.31
N LEU A 27 -9.94 -3.44 4.26
CA LEU A 27 -9.65 -2.21 3.52
C LEU A 27 -9.91 -2.39 2.01
N ARG A 28 -10.65 -1.44 1.42
CA ARG A 28 -11.00 -1.44 -0.01
C ARG A 28 -10.25 -0.33 -0.75
N LEU A 29 -9.58 -0.69 -1.84
CA LEU A 29 -8.90 0.24 -2.73
C LEU A 29 -9.87 0.89 -3.72
N ARG A 30 -9.66 2.17 -4.02
CA ARG A 30 -10.43 2.98 -4.97
C ARG A 30 -9.70 4.28 -5.29
N GLY A 31 -9.89 4.82 -6.49
CA GLY A 31 -9.31 6.10 -6.90
C GLY A 31 -8.08 5.94 -7.79
N GLN A 32 -7.09 6.81 -7.58
CA GLN A 32 -5.88 6.91 -8.41
C GLN A 32 -4.75 6.06 -7.85
N ILE A 33 -3.88 5.58 -8.74
CA ILE A 33 -2.59 4.95 -8.39
C ILE A 33 -1.51 6.01 -8.56
N ILE A 34 -0.71 6.24 -7.52
CA ILE A 34 0.41 7.17 -7.52
C ILE A 34 1.71 6.43 -7.21
N GLU A 35 2.83 6.96 -7.69
CA GLU A 35 4.17 6.43 -7.43
C GLU A 35 5.01 7.51 -6.74
N GLY A 36 5.89 7.10 -5.84
CA GLY A 36 6.76 8.00 -5.08
C GLY A 36 7.86 7.26 -4.34
N THR A 37 8.69 7.98 -3.58
CA THR A 37 9.79 7.39 -2.81
C THR A 37 9.47 7.44 -1.31
N VAL A 38 9.72 6.35 -0.59
CA VAL A 38 9.54 6.32 0.87
C VAL A 38 10.51 7.29 1.53
N SER A 39 9.99 8.32 2.21
CA SER A 39 10.80 9.33 2.91
C SER A 39 10.93 9.05 4.41
N SER A 40 9.97 8.33 5.01
CA SER A 40 10.02 7.93 6.42
C SER A 40 9.22 6.65 6.68
N SER A 41 9.76 5.79 7.54
CA SER A 41 9.13 4.54 8.03
C SER A 41 9.07 4.47 9.56
N MET A 42 9.14 5.61 10.24
CA MET A 42 9.20 5.67 11.71
C MET A 42 7.82 5.52 12.39
N MET A 43 6.74 5.53 11.62
CA MET A 43 5.38 5.42 12.13
C MET A 43 4.97 3.95 12.22
N SER A 44 4.12 3.63 13.19
CA SER A 44 3.47 2.31 13.25
C SER A 44 2.41 2.20 12.14
N ASP A 45 2.41 1.06 11.43
CA ASP A 45 1.44 0.70 10.37
C ASP A 45 1.27 1.73 9.23
N SER A 46 2.24 2.63 9.06
CA SER A 46 2.18 3.68 8.04
C SER A 46 3.57 4.16 7.66
N ILE A 47 3.67 4.73 6.46
CA ILE A 47 4.90 5.32 5.92
C ILE A 47 4.58 6.69 5.31
N VAL A 48 5.58 7.54 5.20
CA VAL A 48 5.49 8.79 4.43
C VAL A 48 6.12 8.57 3.07
N VAL A 49 5.40 8.91 2.01
CA VAL A 49 5.87 8.83 0.62
C VAL A 49 6.00 10.25 0.07
N GLU A 50 7.17 10.57 -0.48
CA GLU A 50 7.42 11.81 -1.23
C GLU A 50 7.06 11.60 -2.70
N ASP A 51 6.19 12.47 -3.22
CA ASP A 51 5.88 12.55 -4.65
C ASP A 51 6.92 13.44 -5.34
N ARG A 52 7.70 12.85 -6.24
CA ARG A 52 8.69 13.59 -7.04
C ARG A 52 8.08 13.90 -8.40
N GLN A 53 7.16 14.86 -8.45
CA GLN A 53 6.82 15.49 -9.71
C GLN A 53 8.05 16.26 -10.21
N LEU A 54 8.79 15.70 -11.17
CA LEU A 54 9.66 16.51 -12.01
C LEU A 54 8.74 17.47 -12.75
N ALA A 55 8.65 18.70 -12.25
CA ALA A 55 7.98 19.79 -12.96
C ALA A 55 8.62 19.87 -14.35
N THR A 56 7.88 19.39 -15.35
CA THR A 56 8.26 19.45 -16.77
C THR A 56 7.75 20.75 -17.36
#